data_AF-A0A0C5VQN8-F1
#
_entry.id   AF-A0A0C5VQN8-F1
#
_cell.length_a   1.000
_cell.length_b   1.000
_cell.length_c   1.000
_cell.angle_alpha   90.00
_cell.angle_beta   90.00
_cell.angle_gamma   90.00
#
_symmetry.space_group_name_H-M   'P 1'
#
loop_
_entity.id
_entity.type
_entity.pdbx_description
1 polymer ?
#
loop_
_entity_poly.entity_id
_entity_poly.type
_entity_poly.pdbx_seq_one_letter_code
_entity_poly.pdbx_strand_id
1 'polypeptide(L)'
;MSNKRANTNMNKVFICMANSRKLSGRCIAGKEFENNQVGNWVRPISARAEHEISENDRRYSDGSTAQVWDIIDAPFKNKSQHAAQEENYLIDDGYYWEKVGQYSGSIDALIDSPPTLWQNGSSGYNGTNDRVPVASISQPVQSLYFIAPSSIDIIVRTEGAEFNNAKRKVRADFTYNGASYLLSITDPVVEQTYLAQGEGTYQLSGNIYMTISLGEALNGYYYKLVAGLFEAK
;
A
#
# COMPACT_ATOMS: atom_id res chain seq x y z
N MET A 1 24.83 10.48 15.20
CA MET A 1 23.67 10.20 16.06
C MET A 1 22.94 11.52 16.25
N SER A 2 21.77 11.69 15.64
CA SER A 2 20.98 12.92 15.75
C SER A 2 20.02 12.78 16.95
N ASN A 3 20.12 13.69 17.91
CA ASN A 3 19.20 13.78 19.05
C ASN A 3 17.87 14.39 18.57
N LYS A 4 16.83 13.57 18.64
CA LYS A 4 15.45 13.91 18.30
C LYS A 4 14.82 14.67 19.49
N ARG A 5 14.00 15.71 19.20
CA ARG A 5 13.56 16.75 20.17
C ARG A 5 12.37 16.30 21.04
N ALA A 6 11.80 17.19 21.86
CA ALA A 6 10.59 16.95 22.66
C ALA A 6 9.31 17.40 21.93
N ASN A 7 8.24 16.59 22.05
CA ASN A 7 7.13 16.44 21.09
C ASN A 7 5.97 17.46 21.26
N THR A 8 5.60 18.17 20.18
CA THR A 8 4.34 18.95 20.05
C THR A 8 3.45 18.41 18.91
N ASN A 9 3.71 17.19 18.44
CA ASN A 9 3.15 16.65 17.20
C ASN A 9 1.85 15.87 17.41
N MET A 10 1.13 15.68 16.31
CA MET A 10 0.01 14.73 16.24
C MET A 10 0.59 13.33 16.08
N ASN A 11 0.56 12.54 17.14
CA ASN A 11 0.86 11.11 17.03
C ASN A 11 -0.36 10.36 16.48
N LYS A 12 -0.11 9.30 15.71
CA LYS A 12 -1.15 8.32 15.38
C LYS A 12 -0.59 6.93 15.60
N VAL A 13 -1.38 6.11 16.28
CA VAL A 13 -1.14 4.67 16.42
C VAL A 13 -1.91 3.96 15.33
N PHE A 14 -1.24 3.13 14.53
CA PHE A 14 -1.89 2.41 13.43
C PHE A 14 -1.29 1.02 13.20
N ILE A 15 -2.10 0.11 12.67
CA ILE A 15 -1.67 -1.22 12.23
C ILE A 15 -1.06 -1.08 10.84
N CYS A 16 0.21 -1.43 10.66
CA CYS A 16 0.86 -1.41 9.35
C CYS A 16 0.29 -2.51 8.46
N MET A 17 -0.43 -2.14 7.41
CA MET A 17 -1.10 -3.07 6.48
C MET A 17 -0.49 -3.04 5.07
N ALA A 18 0.48 -2.17 4.82
CA ALA A 18 1.29 -2.19 3.62
C ALA A 18 2.69 -1.66 3.90
N ASN A 19 3.69 -2.32 3.35
CA ASN A 19 5.06 -1.83 3.22
C ASN A 19 5.55 -2.12 1.81
N SER A 20 5.02 -1.36 0.85
CA SER A 20 5.29 -1.55 -0.58
C SER A 20 6.43 -0.69 -1.09
N ARG A 21 6.97 -1.03 -2.25
CA ARG A 21 7.97 -0.23 -2.95
C ARG A 21 7.34 1.01 -3.58
N LYS A 22 7.90 2.19 -3.31
CA LYS A 22 7.59 3.44 -4.01
C LYS A 22 8.90 4.04 -4.53
N LEU A 23 9.15 3.92 -5.82
CA LEU A 23 10.43 4.30 -6.45
C LEU A 23 11.62 3.68 -5.71
N SER A 24 12.49 4.51 -5.11
CA SER A 24 13.64 4.12 -4.27
C SER A 24 13.34 4.02 -2.78
N GLY A 25 12.14 4.40 -2.34
CA GLY A 25 11.69 4.31 -0.96
C GLY A 25 10.52 3.35 -0.77
N ARG A 26 9.74 3.60 0.28
CA ARG A 26 8.58 2.80 0.68
C ARG A 26 7.29 3.61 0.68
N CYS A 27 6.19 2.92 0.44
CA CYS A 27 4.85 3.35 0.83
C CYS A 27 4.43 2.50 2.04
N ILE A 28 4.36 3.14 3.21
CA ILE A 28 3.80 2.54 4.41
C ILE A 28 2.35 3.01 4.53
N ALA A 29 1.44 2.12 4.90
CA ALA A 29 0.06 2.50 5.15
C ALA A 29 -0.61 1.53 6.12
N GLY A 30 -1.66 2.00 6.77
CA GLY A 30 -2.37 1.22 7.79
C GLY A 30 -3.64 1.88 8.29
N LYS A 31 -4.36 1.19 9.16
CA LYS A 31 -5.55 1.73 9.83
C LYS A 31 -5.23 2.15 11.26
N GLU A 32 -5.74 3.29 11.69
CA GLU A 32 -5.65 3.76 13.08
C GLU A 32 -6.09 2.66 14.03
N PHE A 33 -5.41 2.56 15.17
CA PHE A 33 -5.68 1.52 16.15
C PHE A 33 -5.46 2.03 17.56
N GLU A 34 -6.55 2.36 18.23
CA GLU A 34 -6.55 2.86 19.60
C GLU A 34 -7.65 2.14 20.40
N ASN A 35 -7.38 1.79 21.65
CA ASN A 35 -8.33 1.11 22.54
C ASN A 35 -8.97 -0.15 21.92
N ASN A 36 -8.19 -0.92 21.16
CA ASN A 36 -8.63 -2.10 20.39
C ASN A 36 -9.72 -1.82 19.33
N GLN A 37 -9.86 -0.57 18.90
CA GLN A 37 -10.76 -0.15 17.84
C GLN A 37 -9.99 0.24 16.60
N VAL A 38 -10.48 -0.22 15.45
CA VAL A 38 -9.92 0.10 14.13
C VAL A 38 -10.58 1.36 13.62
N GLY A 39 -9.75 2.35 13.26
CA GLY A 39 -10.19 3.65 12.75
C GLY A 39 -9.90 3.83 11.27
N ASN A 40 -9.65 5.08 10.89
CA ASN A 40 -9.46 5.48 9.49
C ASN A 40 -8.10 5.01 8.94
N TRP A 41 -7.96 5.05 7.62
CA TRP A 41 -6.65 4.87 6.98
C TRP A 41 -5.69 6.02 7.33
N VAL A 42 -4.41 5.67 7.43
CA VAL A 42 -3.26 6.57 7.60
C VAL A 42 -2.17 6.12 6.64
N ARG A 43 -1.63 7.06 5.88
CA ARG A 43 -0.49 6.88 4.99
C ARG A 43 0.59 7.90 5.34
N PRO A 44 1.64 7.49 6.07
CA PRO A 44 2.81 8.32 6.25
C PRO A 44 3.43 8.70 4.90
N ILE A 45 3.66 10.00 4.70
CA ILE A 45 4.41 10.54 3.56
C ILE A 45 5.56 11.43 4.05
N SER A 46 6.65 11.46 3.28
CA SER A 46 7.75 12.40 3.52
C SER A 46 7.52 13.73 2.79
N ALA A 47 8.32 14.74 3.13
CA ALA A 47 8.34 16.03 2.42
C ALA A 47 9.09 15.98 1.08
N ARG A 48 9.56 14.79 0.65
CA ARG A 48 10.24 14.63 -0.65
C ARG A 48 9.22 14.74 -1.78
N ALA A 49 9.72 15.07 -2.98
CA ALA A 49 8.88 15.29 -4.16
C ALA A 49 7.95 14.11 -4.48
N GLU A 50 8.42 12.88 -4.27
CA GLU A 50 7.67 11.66 -4.57
C GLU A 50 7.02 11.05 -3.31
N HIS A 51 7.04 11.79 -2.19
CA HIS A 51 6.39 11.44 -0.92
C HIS A 51 6.82 10.11 -0.28
N GLU A 52 7.84 9.44 -0.82
CA GLU A 52 8.30 8.14 -0.38
C GLU A 52 8.97 8.20 0.99
N ILE A 53 8.70 7.18 1.80
CA ILE A 53 9.33 7.00 3.11
C ILE A 53 10.69 6.35 2.90
N SER A 54 11.75 6.97 3.39
CA SER A 54 13.09 6.39 3.30
C SER A 54 13.31 5.29 4.33
N GLU A 55 14.36 4.50 4.14
CA GLU A 55 14.82 3.50 5.13
C GLU A 55 15.09 4.12 6.51
N ASN A 56 15.58 5.36 6.56
CA ASN A 56 15.83 6.07 7.82
C ASN A 56 14.54 6.56 8.49
N ASP A 57 13.54 6.96 7.70
CA ASP A 57 12.27 7.49 8.22
C ASP A 57 11.42 6.39 8.87
N ARG A 58 11.43 5.18 8.30
CA ARG A 58 10.67 4.02 8.78
C ARG A 58 11.38 3.18 9.85
N ARG A 59 12.52 3.66 10.36
CA ARG A 59 13.35 2.93 11.32
C ARG A 59 12.89 3.22 12.74
N TYR A 60 12.79 2.17 13.55
CA TYR A 60 12.60 2.28 14.99
C TYR A 60 13.91 2.68 15.68
N SER A 61 13.85 3.03 16.96
CA SER A 61 15.01 3.45 17.75
C SER A 61 16.07 2.34 17.88
N ASP A 62 15.66 1.07 17.84
CA ASP A 62 16.54 -0.11 17.91
C ASP A 62 17.22 -0.46 16.58
N GLY A 63 16.92 0.28 15.50
CA GLY A 63 17.49 0.06 14.17
C GLY A 63 16.70 -0.92 13.29
N SER A 64 15.73 -1.63 13.84
CA SER A 64 14.78 -2.40 13.03
C SER A 64 13.81 -1.48 12.29
N THR A 65 13.06 -2.01 11.33
CA THR A 65 12.21 -1.18 10.46
C THR A 65 10.78 -1.67 10.45
N ALA A 66 9.84 -0.77 10.19
CA ALA A 66 8.40 -1.09 10.12
C ALA A 66 8.11 -2.31 9.26
N GLN A 67 7.43 -3.29 9.86
CA GLN A 67 6.94 -4.50 9.20
C GLN A 67 5.41 -4.49 9.13
N VAL A 68 4.85 -5.23 8.18
CA VAL A 68 3.41 -5.49 8.14
C VAL A 68 2.99 -6.16 9.46
N TRP A 69 1.84 -5.76 9.98
CA TRP A 69 1.22 -6.16 11.24
C TRP A 69 1.87 -5.58 12.50
N ASP A 70 2.93 -4.77 12.38
CA ASP A 70 3.35 -3.94 13.49
C ASP A 70 2.23 -2.95 13.85
N ILE A 71 2.05 -2.71 15.15
CA ILE A 71 1.31 -1.55 15.65
C ILE A 71 2.35 -0.45 15.86
N ILE A 72 2.22 0.63 15.11
CA ILE A 72 3.21 1.70 15.00
C ILE A 72 2.63 2.97 15.60
N ASP A 73 3.33 3.58 16.55
CA ASP A 73 3.14 4.98 16.90
C ASP A 73 4.11 5.84 16.06
N ALA A 74 3.55 6.72 15.23
CA ALA A 74 4.32 7.64 14.41
C ALA A 74 3.90 9.10 14.67
N PRO A 75 4.86 10.02 14.80
CA PRO A 75 4.59 11.45 14.88
C PRO A 75 4.41 12.07 13.50
N PHE A 76 3.39 12.92 13.38
CA PHE A 76 3.07 13.66 12.17
C PHE A 76 3.04 15.16 12.41
N LYS A 77 3.52 15.93 11.43
CA LYS A 77 3.44 17.39 11.42
C LYS A 77 2.00 17.84 11.17
N ASN A 78 1.36 17.26 10.15
CA ASN A 78 0.00 17.63 9.75
C ASN A 78 -0.59 16.63 8.73
N LYS A 79 -1.91 16.72 8.52
CA LYS A 79 -2.58 16.10 7.38
C LYS A 79 -2.14 16.77 6.07
N SER A 80 -1.89 15.99 5.03
CA SER A 80 -1.47 16.49 3.72
C SER A 80 -2.67 16.94 2.89
N GLN A 81 -2.50 18.02 2.11
CA GLN A 81 -3.46 18.44 1.10
C GLN A 81 -3.13 17.75 -0.23
N HIS A 82 -3.44 16.46 -0.32
CA HIS A 82 -3.20 15.68 -1.54
C HIS A 82 -4.43 15.69 -2.45
N ALA A 83 -4.24 15.74 -3.77
CA ALA A 83 -5.35 15.84 -4.73
C ALA A 83 -6.32 14.64 -4.72
N ALA A 84 -5.83 13.45 -4.35
CA ALA A 84 -6.59 12.20 -4.42
C ALA A 84 -6.53 11.32 -3.17
N GLN A 85 -5.60 11.56 -2.24
CA GLN A 85 -5.25 10.61 -1.18
C GLN A 85 -5.53 11.25 0.17
N GLU A 86 -6.73 11.07 0.70
CA GLU A 86 -7.19 11.78 1.89
C GLU A 86 -6.46 11.33 3.17
N GLU A 87 -5.91 10.12 3.18
CA GLU A 87 -5.26 9.52 4.33
C GLU A 87 -3.78 9.91 4.47
N ASN A 88 -3.26 10.79 3.61
CA ASN A 88 -1.85 11.19 3.65
C ASN A 88 -1.56 12.10 4.85
N TYR A 89 -0.55 11.74 5.64
CA TYR A 89 -0.03 12.57 6.74
C TYR A 89 1.48 12.78 6.57
N LEU A 90 1.90 14.04 6.67
CA LEU A 90 3.31 14.40 6.60
C LEU A 90 4.00 13.99 7.91
N ILE A 91 4.99 13.10 7.81
CA ILE A 91 5.75 12.64 8.99
C ILE A 91 6.55 13.77 9.62
N ASP A 92 6.77 13.65 10.93
CA ASP A 92 7.89 14.36 11.56
C ASP A 92 9.15 13.50 11.53
N ASP A 93 9.95 13.70 10.50
CA ASP A 93 11.26 13.09 10.28
C ASP A 93 12.30 13.45 11.36
N GLY A 94 11.99 14.43 12.21
CA GLY A 94 12.73 14.75 13.42
C GLY A 94 12.58 13.72 14.54
N TYR A 95 11.72 12.70 14.42
CA TYR A 95 11.40 11.73 15.47
C TYR A 95 11.43 10.29 14.96
N TYR A 96 11.70 9.31 15.82
CA TYR A 96 11.63 7.89 15.44
C TYR A 96 10.19 7.44 15.56
N TRP A 97 9.81 6.46 14.74
CA TRP A 97 8.60 5.70 15.00
C TRP A 97 8.85 4.73 16.16
N GLU A 98 7.79 4.30 16.81
CA GLU A 98 7.84 3.29 17.86
C GLU A 98 6.98 2.10 17.49
N LYS A 99 7.53 0.89 17.61
CA LYS A 99 6.74 -0.34 17.58
C LYS A 99 6.12 -0.54 18.96
N VAL A 100 4.82 -0.27 19.08
CA VAL A 100 4.09 -0.39 20.34
C VAL A 100 3.41 -1.75 20.50
N GLY A 101 3.41 -2.58 19.44
CA GLY A 101 2.91 -3.94 19.50
C GLY A 101 2.92 -4.64 18.15
N GLN A 102 2.23 -5.78 18.10
CA GLN A 102 1.94 -6.51 16.87
C GLN A 102 0.45 -6.82 16.88
N TYR A 103 -0.23 -6.55 15.76
CA TYR A 103 -1.65 -6.81 15.64
C TYR A 103 -1.89 -8.32 15.63
N SER A 104 -2.71 -8.77 16.58
CA SER A 104 -3.12 -10.17 16.74
C SER A 104 -4.63 -10.34 16.74
N GLY A 105 -5.37 -9.32 16.29
CA GLY A 105 -6.82 -9.36 16.16
C GLY A 105 -7.28 -10.11 14.91
N SER A 106 -8.59 -10.14 14.67
CA SER A 106 -9.16 -10.75 13.47
C SER A 106 -8.83 -9.93 12.23
N ILE A 107 -8.19 -10.55 11.23
CA ILE A 107 -7.90 -9.92 9.93
C ILE A 107 -9.20 -9.50 9.22
N ASP A 108 -10.27 -10.28 9.38
CA ASP A 108 -11.58 -9.96 8.78
C ASP A 108 -12.17 -8.64 9.31
N ALA A 109 -11.84 -8.27 10.55
CA ALA A 109 -12.28 -7.01 11.15
C ALA A 109 -11.63 -5.78 10.50
N LEU A 110 -10.61 -5.99 9.66
CA LEU A 110 -9.92 -4.92 8.93
C LEU A 110 -10.46 -4.74 7.50
N ILE A 111 -11.36 -5.61 7.01
CA ILE A 111 -11.84 -5.57 5.62
C ILE A 111 -12.68 -4.32 5.36
N ASP A 112 -12.35 -3.62 4.28
CA ASP A 112 -13.19 -2.65 3.62
C ASP A 112 -14.07 -3.35 2.57
N SER A 113 -15.31 -2.86 2.42
CA SER A 113 -16.28 -3.42 1.48
C SER A 113 -16.78 -2.38 0.46
N PRO A 114 -15.89 -1.69 -0.28
CA PRO A 114 -16.34 -0.78 -1.33
C PRO A 114 -17.06 -1.57 -2.44
N PRO A 115 -18.08 -1.00 -3.11
CA PRO A 115 -18.74 -1.69 -4.22
C PRO A 115 -17.77 -2.01 -5.37
N THR A 116 -16.80 -1.12 -5.61
CA THR A 116 -15.75 -1.25 -6.62
C THR A 116 -14.44 -0.67 -6.10
N LEU A 117 -13.31 -1.07 -6.69
CA LEU A 117 -12.00 -0.46 -6.38
C LEU A 117 -11.89 0.87 -7.12
N TRP A 118 -12.58 1.90 -6.62
CA TRP A 118 -12.86 3.17 -7.31
C TRP A 118 -13.60 2.96 -8.64
N GLN A 119 -13.16 3.60 -9.71
CA GLN A 119 -13.80 3.50 -11.01
C GLN A 119 -13.25 2.33 -11.84
N ASN A 120 -14.15 1.59 -12.49
CA ASN A 120 -13.81 0.56 -13.49
C ASN A 120 -13.95 1.09 -14.92
N GLY A 121 -13.42 0.34 -15.90
CA GLY A 121 -13.51 0.65 -17.32
C GLY A 121 -12.29 1.35 -17.91
N SER A 122 -11.20 1.50 -17.14
CA SER A 122 -9.92 2.01 -17.65
C SER A 122 -8.78 1.05 -17.32
N SER A 123 -8.07 0.65 -18.37
CA SER A 123 -7.00 -0.35 -18.32
C SER A 123 -5.76 0.19 -19.02
N GLY A 124 -4.59 -0.02 -18.43
CA GLY A 124 -3.30 0.14 -19.08
C GLY A 124 -3.00 -1.03 -20.03
N TYR A 125 -1.87 -0.94 -20.73
CA TYR A 125 -1.48 -1.95 -21.72
C TYR A 125 -1.36 -3.37 -21.13
N ASN A 126 -0.86 -3.45 -19.89
CA ASN A 126 -0.57 -4.71 -19.20
C ASN A 126 -1.55 -5.03 -18.07
N GLY A 127 -2.67 -4.33 -17.96
CA GLY A 127 -3.58 -4.45 -16.82
C GLY A 127 -5.05 -4.48 -17.22
N THR A 128 -5.88 -4.81 -16.24
CA THR A 128 -7.33 -4.85 -16.37
C THR A 128 -7.90 -4.07 -15.19
N ASN A 129 -8.72 -3.04 -15.48
CA ASN A 129 -9.26 -2.13 -14.47
C ASN A 129 -8.19 -1.55 -13.52
N ASP A 130 -6.97 -1.38 -14.01
CA ASP A 130 -5.78 -1.06 -13.20
C ASP A 130 -5.50 0.43 -13.06
N ARG A 131 -6.36 1.29 -13.59
CA ARG A 131 -6.18 2.74 -13.49
C ARG A 131 -7.49 3.50 -13.50
N VAL A 132 -7.45 4.74 -13.03
CA VAL A 132 -8.56 5.68 -12.97
C VAL A 132 -8.10 7.01 -13.58
N PRO A 133 -8.85 7.64 -14.51
CA PRO A 133 -8.47 8.95 -15.04
C PRO A 133 -8.37 9.99 -13.92
N VAL A 134 -7.34 10.84 -13.93
CA VAL A 134 -7.18 11.91 -12.92
C VAL A 134 -8.42 12.81 -12.87
N ALA A 135 -9.01 13.08 -14.04
CA ALA A 135 -10.20 13.93 -14.16
C ALA A 135 -11.46 13.37 -13.48
N SER A 136 -11.52 12.08 -13.12
CA SER A 136 -12.67 11.53 -12.40
C SER A 136 -12.57 11.66 -10.88
N ILE A 137 -11.40 12.07 -10.36
CA ILE A 137 -11.17 12.36 -8.94
C ILE A 137 -11.07 13.87 -8.77
N SER A 138 -12.18 14.50 -8.39
CA SER A 138 -12.28 15.95 -8.18
C SER A 138 -12.03 16.39 -6.74
N GLN A 139 -12.06 15.45 -5.80
CA GLN A 139 -11.81 15.65 -4.37
C GLN A 139 -10.89 14.52 -3.89
N PRO A 140 -10.14 14.71 -2.80
CA PRO A 140 -9.46 13.61 -2.13
C PRO A 140 -10.45 12.51 -1.76
N VAL A 141 -10.04 11.25 -1.92
CA VAL A 141 -10.85 10.06 -1.59
C VAL A 141 -10.05 9.12 -0.69
N GLN A 142 -10.73 8.18 -0.04
CA GLN A 142 -10.07 7.02 0.53
C GLN A 142 -9.34 6.26 -0.58
N SER A 143 -8.02 6.30 -0.56
CA SER A 143 -7.17 5.79 -1.63
C SER A 143 -6.47 4.47 -1.27
N LEU A 144 -6.95 3.82 -0.19
CA LEU A 144 -6.58 2.47 0.26
C LEU A 144 -7.83 1.66 0.56
N TYR A 145 -7.79 0.38 0.20
CA TYR A 145 -8.75 -0.61 0.64
C TYR A 145 -8.03 -1.86 1.10
N PHE A 146 -8.52 -2.47 2.16
CA PHE A 146 -8.15 -3.83 2.53
C PHE A 146 -9.28 -4.78 2.16
N ILE A 147 -9.06 -5.71 1.24
CA ILE A 147 -10.14 -6.53 0.68
C ILE A 147 -9.81 -8.02 0.78
N ALA A 148 -10.86 -8.84 0.73
CA ALA A 148 -10.77 -10.25 0.38
C ALA A 148 -11.33 -10.44 -1.05
N PRO A 149 -10.52 -10.83 -2.05
CA PRO A 149 -11.01 -11.14 -3.38
C PRO A 149 -11.74 -12.50 -3.39
N SER A 150 -12.62 -12.71 -4.38
CA SER A 150 -13.32 -13.99 -4.53
C SER A 150 -12.47 -15.06 -5.22
N SER A 151 -11.46 -14.65 -5.98
CA SER A 151 -10.50 -15.53 -6.64
C SER A 151 -9.23 -14.72 -6.92
N ILE A 152 -8.07 -15.38 -6.92
CA ILE A 152 -6.80 -14.73 -7.24
C ILE A 152 -5.76 -15.74 -7.74
N ASP A 153 -5.04 -15.34 -8.77
CA ASP A 153 -3.78 -15.94 -9.21
C ASP A 153 -2.67 -14.88 -9.23
N ILE A 154 -1.44 -15.33 -8.98
CA ILE A 154 -0.24 -14.49 -9.17
C ILE A 154 0.35 -14.77 -10.54
N ILE A 155 0.53 -13.74 -11.35
CA ILE A 155 1.11 -13.84 -12.69
C ILE A 155 2.49 -13.18 -12.68
N VAL A 156 3.49 -13.91 -13.16
CA VAL A 156 4.83 -13.38 -13.45
C VAL A 156 5.07 -13.43 -14.94
N ARG A 157 5.37 -12.28 -15.54
CA ARG A 157 5.67 -12.17 -16.97
C ARG A 157 6.57 -10.99 -17.28
N THR A 158 7.27 -11.05 -18.41
CA THR A 158 8.00 -9.91 -18.96
C THR A 158 7.05 -8.91 -19.60
N GLU A 159 7.22 -7.64 -19.27
CA GLU A 159 6.44 -6.52 -19.79
C GLU A 159 7.36 -5.43 -20.34
N GLY A 160 6.88 -4.65 -21.31
CA GLY A 160 7.59 -3.47 -21.80
C GLY A 160 8.63 -3.75 -22.88
N ALA A 161 8.67 -4.97 -23.42
CA ALA A 161 9.52 -5.33 -24.55
C ALA A 161 9.19 -4.48 -25.79
N GLU A 162 7.91 -4.17 -25.98
CA GLU A 162 7.38 -3.31 -27.05
C GLU A 162 7.91 -1.87 -26.96
N PHE A 163 8.43 -1.48 -25.80
CA PHE A 163 8.96 -0.14 -25.51
C PHE A 163 10.47 -0.17 -25.23
N ASN A 164 11.19 -1.23 -25.62
CA ASN A 164 12.62 -1.43 -25.33
C ASN A 164 12.99 -1.32 -23.84
N ASN A 165 12.06 -1.71 -22.96
CA ASN A 165 12.22 -1.69 -21.50
C ASN A 165 11.66 -2.98 -20.88
N ALA A 166 12.06 -4.12 -21.44
CA ALA A 166 11.62 -5.43 -21.00
C ALA A 166 12.01 -5.67 -19.53
N LYS A 167 11.02 -5.89 -18.67
CA LYS A 167 11.22 -6.20 -17.25
C LYS A 167 10.17 -7.20 -16.78
N ARG A 168 10.60 -8.20 -16.00
CA ARG A 168 9.68 -9.10 -15.30
C ARG A 168 8.87 -8.33 -14.25
N LYS A 169 7.57 -8.59 -14.25
CA LYS A 169 6.58 -7.98 -13.35
C LYS A 169 5.78 -9.08 -12.68
N VAL A 170 5.41 -8.82 -11.43
CA VAL A 170 4.49 -9.65 -10.66
C VAL A 170 3.14 -8.93 -10.59
N ARG A 171 2.07 -9.63 -10.92
CA ARG A 171 0.70 -9.11 -10.92
C ARG A 171 -0.23 -10.05 -10.17
N ALA A 172 -1.28 -9.48 -9.61
CA ALA A 172 -2.43 -10.21 -9.11
C ALA A 172 -3.53 -10.15 -10.17
N ASP A 173 -3.97 -11.31 -10.65
CA ASP A 173 -5.18 -11.48 -11.45
C ASP A 173 -6.29 -11.96 -10.53
N PHE A 174 -7.30 -11.13 -10.28
CA PHE A 174 -8.29 -11.42 -9.26
C PHE A 174 -9.68 -10.89 -9.61
N THR A 175 -10.69 -11.47 -8.95
CA THR A 175 -12.07 -10.98 -9.03
C THR A 175 -12.48 -10.36 -7.70
N TYR A 176 -13.12 -9.18 -7.77
CA TYR A 176 -13.72 -8.51 -6.62
C TYR A 176 -15.08 -7.94 -7.01
N ASN A 177 -16.13 -8.31 -6.27
CA ASN A 177 -17.53 -7.95 -6.54
C ASN A 177 -17.95 -8.14 -8.01
N GLY A 178 -17.53 -9.27 -8.61
CA GLY A 178 -17.87 -9.62 -9.99
C GLY A 178 -17.09 -8.91 -11.09
N ALA A 179 -16.16 -8.01 -10.74
CA ALA A 179 -15.25 -7.38 -11.69
C ALA A 179 -13.85 -8.01 -11.62
N SER A 180 -13.23 -8.23 -12.79
CA SER A 180 -11.85 -8.71 -12.89
C SER A 180 -10.86 -7.55 -12.84
N TYR A 181 -9.72 -7.78 -12.20
CA TYR A 181 -8.63 -6.84 -12.07
C TYR A 181 -7.30 -7.54 -12.31
N LEU A 182 -6.38 -6.84 -12.98
CA LEU A 182 -5.02 -7.31 -13.19
C LEU A 182 -4.03 -6.22 -12.80
N LEU A 183 -3.65 -6.22 -11.52
CA LEU A 183 -2.91 -5.14 -10.88
C LEU A 183 -1.46 -5.51 -10.64
N SER A 184 -0.54 -4.55 -10.74
CA SER A 184 0.86 -4.76 -10.34
C SER A 184 0.94 -4.96 -8.83
N ILE A 185 1.69 -5.98 -8.42
CA ILE A 185 2.09 -6.15 -7.02
C ILE A 185 3.33 -5.29 -6.77
N THR A 186 3.32 -4.60 -5.64
CA THR A 186 4.42 -3.72 -5.19
C THR A 186 4.87 -4.05 -3.77
N ASP A 187 4.30 -5.09 -3.16
CA ASP A 187 4.84 -5.69 -1.95
C ASP A 187 6.20 -6.32 -2.28
N PRO A 188 7.30 -5.88 -1.64
CA PRO A 188 8.65 -6.33 -1.94
C PRO A 188 8.88 -7.81 -1.63
N VAL A 189 8.24 -8.35 -0.59
CA VAL A 189 8.42 -9.75 -0.16
C VAL A 189 7.74 -10.66 -1.16
N VAL A 190 6.53 -10.28 -1.59
CA VAL A 190 5.77 -10.99 -2.62
C VAL A 190 6.45 -10.89 -3.99
N GLU A 191 6.87 -9.67 -4.39
CA GLU A 191 7.62 -9.46 -5.64
C GLU A 191 8.87 -10.35 -5.69
N GLN A 192 9.70 -10.32 -4.64
CA GLN A 192 10.93 -11.12 -4.59
C GLN A 192 10.63 -12.62 -4.66
N THR A 193 9.62 -13.09 -3.92
CA THR A 193 9.23 -14.50 -3.87
C THR A 193 8.84 -15.02 -5.25
N TYR A 194 7.97 -14.32 -5.97
CA TYR A 194 7.47 -14.80 -7.25
C TYR A 194 8.42 -14.53 -8.41
N LEU A 195 9.20 -13.44 -8.39
CA LEU A 195 10.26 -13.22 -9.39
C LEU A 195 11.34 -14.31 -9.35
N ALA A 196 11.61 -14.87 -8.17
CA ALA A 196 12.54 -15.98 -8.01
C ALA A 196 12.00 -17.30 -8.61
N GLN A 197 10.68 -17.49 -8.66
CA GLN A 197 10.05 -18.69 -9.22
C GLN A 197 10.05 -18.72 -10.76
N GLY A 198 10.19 -17.56 -11.42
CA GLY A 198 10.21 -17.47 -12.88
C GLY A 198 8.91 -16.94 -13.46
N GLU A 199 8.78 -16.98 -14.78
CA GLU A 199 7.52 -16.64 -15.44
C GLU A 199 6.50 -17.77 -15.29
N GLY A 200 5.23 -17.42 -15.07
CA GLY A 200 4.17 -18.39 -14.86
C GLY A 200 2.97 -17.81 -14.14
N THR A 201 2.00 -18.68 -13.90
CA THR A 201 0.80 -18.40 -13.09
C THR A 201 0.84 -19.29 -11.86
N TYR A 202 0.65 -18.70 -10.69
CA TYR A 202 0.75 -19.37 -9.40
C TYR A 202 -0.57 -19.20 -8.63
N GLN A 203 -1.16 -20.32 -8.26
CA GLN A 203 -2.41 -20.36 -7.49
C GLN A 203 -2.13 -20.19 -6.00
N LEU A 204 -3.04 -19.47 -5.33
CA LEU A 204 -3.05 -19.36 -3.87
C LEU A 204 -4.14 -20.26 -3.29
N SER A 205 -3.92 -20.79 -2.08
CA SER A 205 -4.77 -21.86 -1.52
C SER A 205 -5.45 -21.53 -0.20
N GLY A 206 -4.99 -20.48 0.50
CA GLY A 206 -5.59 -19.99 1.74
C GLY A 206 -6.57 -18.84 1.55
N ASN A 207 -7.02 -18.27 2.67
CA ASN A 207 -7.81 -17.04 2.68
C ASN A 207 -6.89 -15.89 2.30
N ILE A 208 -7.19 -15.21 1.20
CA ILE A 208 -6.35 -14.14 0.68
C ILE A 208 -6.92 -12.79 1.05
N TYR A 209 -6.02 -11.92 1.48
CA TYR A 209 -6.31 -10.53 1.77
C TYR A 209 -5.32 -9.64 1.02
N MET A 210 -5.79 -8.48 0.57
CA MET A 210 -4.95 -7.53 -0.16
C MET A 210 -5.17 -6.12 0.33
N THR A 211 -4.07 -5.39 0.51
CA THR A 211 -4.10 -3.94 0.58
C THR A 211 -4.00 -3.39 -0.83
N ILE A 212 -5.07 -2.82 -1.34
CA ILE A 212 -5.13 -2.15 -2.64
C ILE A 212 -4.90 -0.67 -2.42
N SER A 213 -3.96 -0.09 -3.17
CA SER A 213 -3.65 1.34 -3.13
C SER A 213 -3.91 2.00 -4.47
N LEU A 214 -4.43 3.22 -4.43
CA LEU A 214 -4.42 4.13 -5.55
C LEU A 214 -3.16 5.00 -5.46
N GLY A 215 -2.27 4.84 -6.45
CA GLY A 215 -0.96 5.48 -6.51
C GLY A 215 -1.00 6.98 -6.83
N GLU A 216 0.17 7.53 -7.15
CA GLU A 216 0.31 8.91 -7.64
C GLU A 216 -0.18 9.06 -9.08
N ALA A 217 -0.46 10.29 -9.49
CA ALA A 217 -0.84 10.59 -10.86
C ALA A 217 0.36 10.35 -11.80
N LEU A 218 0.14 9.56 -12.85
CA LEU A 218 1.11 9.28 -13.89
C LEU A 218 0.40 9.23 -15.25
N ASN A 219 0.86 10.03 -16.21
CA ASN A 219 0.33 10.06 -17.58
C ASN A 219 -1.21 10.27 -17.64
N GLY A 220 -1.76 11.10 -16.76
CA GLY A 220 -3.20 11.40 -16.70
C GLY A 220 -4.06 10.37 -15.96
N TYR A 221 -3.45 9.38 -15.29
CA TYR A 221 -4.16 8.37 -14.53
C TYR A 221 -3.57 8.17 -13.14
N TYR A 222 -4.41 7.76 -12.19
CA TYR A 222 -3.99 7.11 -10.96
C TYR A 222 -4.04 5.60 -11.15
N TYR A 223 -2.95 4.89 -10.83
CA TYR A 223 -2.87 3.44 -10.99
C TYR A 223 -3.27 2.72 -9.70
N LYS A 224 -4.02 1.62 -9.83
CA LYS A 224 -4.38 0.71 -8.75
C LYS A 224 -3.28 -0.34 -8.60
N LEU A 225 -2.83 -0.56 -7.38
CA LEU A 225 -1.70 -1.41 -7.06
C LEU A 225 -2.06 -2.34 -5.89
N VAL A 226 -1.53 -3.56 -5.91
CA VAL A 226 -1.51 -4.41 -4.70
C VAL A 226 -0.28 -4.01 -3.89
N ALA A 227 -0.52 -3.27 -2.81
CA ALA A 227 0.50 -2.74 -1.90
C ALA A 227 0.83 -3.71 -0.74
N GLY A 228 -0.01 -4.72 -0.53
CA GLY A 228 0.21 -5.83 0.38
C GLY A 228 -0.64 -7.03 -0.03
N LEU A 229 -0.10 -8.25 0.11
CA LEU A 229 -0.84 -9.49 -0.13
C LEU A 229 -0.54 -10.47 0.98
N PHE A 230 -1.59 -11.03 1.57
CA PHE A 230 -1.51 -11.86 2.77
C PHE A 230 -2.33 -13.12 2.55
N GLU A 231 -1.72 -14.27 2.85
CA GLU A 231 -2.40 -15.56 2.87
C GLU A 231 -2.51 -16.01 4.32
N ALA A 232 -3.74 -16.10 4.83
CA ALA A 232 -4.03 -16.75 6.10
C ALA A 232 -4.31 -18.24 5.84
N LYS A 233 -3.62 -19.10 6.59
CA LYS A 233 -3.80 -20.55 6.56
C LYS A 233 -4.82 -21.00 7.59
#